data_AF-A0A537XL65-F1
#
_entry.id   AF-A0A537XL65-F1
#
_cell.length_a   1.000
_cell.length_b   1.000
_cell.length_c   1.000
_cell.angle_alpha   90.00
_cell.angle_beta   90.00
_cell.angle_gamma   90.00
#
_symmetry.space_group_name_H-M   'P 1'
#
loop_
_entity.id
_entity.type
_entity.pdbx_description
1 polymer ?
#
loop_
_entity_poly.entity_id
_entity_poly.type
_entity_poly.pdbx_seq_one_letter_code
_entity_poly.pdbx_strand_id
1 'polypeptide(L)' 'MTSEAPLYERDPGAWEAYLAEGNAKQARKRVGADVILRDRAGRLLLVDPRYKPDWDLPGGMAEA' A
#
# COMPACT_ATOMS: atom_id res chain seq x y z
N MET A 1 -11.13 -22.22 -8.60
CA MET A 1 -10.03 -22.10 -7.62
C MET A 1 -10.43 -21.03 -6.64
N THR A 2 -10.77 -21.41 -5.42
CA THR A 2 -11.25 -20.47 -4.39
C THR A 2 -10.05 -19.63 -3.95
N SER A 3 -9.99 -18.39 -4.45
CA SER A 3 -9.03 -17.41 -3.93
C SER A 3 -9.44 -17.12 -2.49
N GLU A 4 -8.64 -17.56 -1.55
CA GLU A 4 -8.77 -17.21 -0.15
C GLU A 4 -8.75 -15.67 0.01
N ALA A 5 -9.59 -15.11 0.89
CA ALA A 5 -9.67 -13.66 1.11
C ALA A 5 -8.28 -13.09 1.49
N PRO A 6 -7.89 -11.87 1.13
CA PRO A 6 -6.59 -11.29 1.47
C PRO A 6 -6.25 -11.34 2.97
N LEU A 7 -4.95 -11.33 3.34
CA LEU A 7 -4.54 -11.48 4.75
C LEU A 7 -5.15 -10.41 5.65
N TYR A 8 -5.18 -9.17 5.18
CA TYR A 8 -5.77 -8.02 5.88
C TYR A 8 -7.30 -8.15 6.11
N GLU A 9 -7.98 -9.02 5.38
CA GLU A 9 -9.41 -9.34 5.58
C GLU A 9 -9.60 -10.59 6.45
N ARG A 10 -8.81 -11.65 6.20
CA ARG A 10 -8.99 -12.95 6.85
C ARG A 10 -8.52 -12.96 8.31
N ASP A 11 -7.45 -12.23 8.61
CA ASP A 11 -6.79 -12.19 9.92
C ASP A 11 -6.03 -10.86 10.11
N PRO A 12 -6.72 -9.81 10.61
CA PRO A 12 -6.11 -8.51 10.86
C PRO A 12 -4.95 -8.57 11.87
N GLY A 13 -4.99 -9.48 12.85
CA GLY A 13 -3.93 -9.61 13.85
C GLY A 13 -2.64 -10.16 13.25
N ALA A 14 -2.74 -11.19 12.39
CA ALA A 14 -1.61 -11.68 11.62
C ALA A 14 -1.08 -10.64 10.63
N TRP A 15 -1.96 -9.84 10.03
CA TRP A 15 -1.56 -8.73 9.16
C TRP A 15 -0.73 -7.67 9.90
N GLU A 16 -1.18 -7.25 11.10
CA GLU A 16 -0.44 -6.31 11.95
C GLU A 16 0.94 -6.85 12.35
N ALA A 17 1.01 -8.13 12.74
CA ALA A 17 2.29 -8.77 13.08
C ALA A 17 3.26 -8.81 11.88
N TYR A 18 2.75 -9.12 10.68
CA TYR A 18 3.51 -9.10 9.44
C TYR A 18 4.06 -7.68 9.14
N LEU A 19 3.24 -6.65 9.26
CA LEU A 19 3.66 -5.26 9.08
C LEU A 19 4.72 -4.84 10.11
N ALA A 20 4.55 -5.24 11.37
CA ALA A 20 5.51 -4.94 12.44
C ALA A 20 6.89 -5.56 12.16
N GLU A 21 6.92 -6.83 11.72
CA GLU A 21 8.16 -7.51 11.37
C GLU A 21 8.87 -6.83 10.19
N GLY A 22 8.14 -6.49 9.13
CA GLY A 22 8.69 -5.78 7.98
C GLY A 22 9.24 -4.39 8.35
N ASN A 23 8.48 -3.64 9.15
CA ASN A 23 8.86 -2.31 9.61
C ASN A 23 10.11 -2.30 10.50
N ALA A 24 10.35 -3.37 11.27
CA ALA A 24 11.53 -3.51 12.12
C ALA A 24 12.85 -3.64 11.31
N LYS A 25 12.78 -4.16 10.07
CA LYS A 25 13.95 -4.40 9.20
C LYS A 25 14.28 -3.24 8.27
N GLN A 26 13.34 -2.31 8.06
CA GLN A 26 13.52 -1.17 7.16
C GLN A 26 14.27 -0.01 7.83
N ALA A 27 14.91 0.87 7.03
CA ALA A 27 15.62 2.05 7.51
C ALA A 27 14.73 2.95 8.40
N ARG A 28 15.31 3.59 9.43
CA ARG A 28 14.54 4.44 10.35
C ARG A 28 14.05 5.75 9.71
N LYS A 29 14.76 6.24 8.70
CA LYS A 29 14.37 7.39 7.88
C LYS A 29 14.11 6.89 6.47
N ARG A 30 12.95 7.23 5.92
CA ARG A 30 12.48 6.79 4.60
C ARG A 30 11.94 8.01 3.87
N VAL A 31 12.12 8.03 2.55
CA VAL A 31 11.58 9.08 1.68
C VAL A 31 10.67 8.39 0.68
N GLY A 32 9.41 8.80 0.64
CA GLY A 32 8.43 8.36 -0.35
C GLY A 32 7.88 9.55 -1.10
N ALA A 33 7.35 9.29 -2.28
CA ALA A 33 6.65 10.29 -3.07
C ALA A 33 5.42 9.67 -3.73
N ASP A 34 4.33 10.44 -3.70
CA ASP A 34 3.07 10.14 -4.39
C ASP A 34 2.75 11.24 -5.39
N VAL A 35 1.93 10.91 -6.39
CA VAL A 35 1.48 11.85 -7.42
C VAL A 35 -0.03 12.07 -7.38
N ILE A 36 -0.43 13.34 -7.44
CA ILE A 36 -1.81 13.71 -7.78
C ILE A 36 -1.87 13.91 -9.29
N LEU A 37 -2.28 12.87 -10.02
CA LEU A 37 -2.50 12.94 -11.46
C LEU A 37 -3.97 13.23 -11.75
N ARG A 38 -4.21 14.21 -12.63
CA ARG A 38 -5.56 14.60 -13.06
C ARG A 38 -5.72 14.45 -14.56
N ASP A 39 -6.90 14.02 -14.99
CA ASP A 39 -7.27 14.09 -16.40
C ASP A 39 -7.82 15.47 -16.79
N ARG A 40 -8.17 15.65 -18.08
CA ARG A 40 -8.72 16.92 -18.58
C ARG A 40 -10.09 17.28 -18.00
N ALA A 41 -10.81 16.31 -17.44
CA ALA A 41 -12.08 16.54 -16.77
C ALA A 41 -11.91 16.83 -15.27
N GLY A 42 -10.66 16.84 -14.77
CA GLY A 42 -10.33 17.12 -13.37
C GLY A 42 -10.45 15.92 -12.43
N ARG A 43 -10.66 14.70 -12.94
CA ARG A 43 -10.74 13.47 -12.12
C ARG A 43 -9.35 13.05 -11.65
N LEU A 44 -9.25 12.46 -10.46
CA LEU A 44 -8.00 11.95 -9.90
C LEU A 44 -7.75 10.49 -10.29
N LEU A 45 -6.49 10.14 -10.58
CA LEU A 45 -6.06 8.75 -10.65
C LEU A 45 -5.85 8.20 -9.22
N LEU A 46 -6.52 7.09 -8.92
CA LEU A 46 -6.30 6.28 -7.73
C LEU A 46 -5.96 4.85 -8.14
N VAL A 47 -5.28 4.12 -7.27
CA VAL A 47 -5.00 2.69 -7.43
C VAL A 47 -5.76 1.86 -6.40
N ASP A 48 -6.17 0.65 -6.79
CA ASP A 48 -6.73 -0.39 -5.92
C ASP A 48 -5.66 -1.48 -5.72
N PRO A 49 -4.77 -1.31 -4.71
CA PRO A 49 -3.63 -2.18 -4.52
C PRO A 49 -4.03 -3.55 -3.94
N ARG A 50 -3.39 -4.62 -4.43
CA ARG A 50 -3.65 -5.99 -3.96
C ARG A 50 -3.05 -6.33 -2.58
N TYR A 51 -2.23 -5.44 -2.03
CA TYR A 51 -1.42 -5.71 -0.83
C TYR A 51 -1.89 -4.96 0.43
N LYS A 52 -2.92 -4.12 0.33
CA LYS A 52 -3.51 -3.38 1.46
C LYS A 52 -5.00 -3.14 1.19
N PRO A 53 -5.83 -2.90 2.22
CA PRO A 53 -7.28 -2.82 2.07
C PRO A 53 -7.78 -1.55 1.35
N ASP A 54 -7.00 -0.46 1.40
CA ASP A 54 -7.46 0.85 0.97
C ASP A 54 -6.89 1.26 -0.39
N TRP A 55 -7.70 2.03 -1.13
CA TRP A 55 -7.25 2.77 -2.32
C TRP A 55 -6.12 3.73 -1.98
N ASP A 56 -5.26 4.01 -2.96
CA ASP A 56 -4.10 4.88 -2.77
C ASP A 56 -3.84 5.83 -3.94
N LEU A 57 -2.95 6.80 -3.70
CA LEU A 57 -2.29 7.52 -4.77
C LEU A 57 -1.22 6.64 -5.44
N PRO A 58 -0.94 6.84 -6.73
CA PRO A 58 0.22 6.23 -7.36
C PRO A 58 1.50 6.84 -6.77
N GLY A 59 2.45 5.99 -6.39
CA GLY A 59 3.72 6.43 -5.82
C GLY A 59 4.58 5.27 -5.34
N GLY A 60 5.57 5.59 -4.51
CA GLY A 60 6.50 4.60 -3.99
C GLY A 60 7.61 5.17 -3.14
N MET A 61 8.49 4.27 -2.70
CA MET A 61 9.68 4.61 -1.94
C MET A 61 10.80 5.09 -2.87
N ALA A 62 11.54 6.10 -2.43
CA ALA A 62 12.73 6.57 -3.12
C ALA A 62 13.90 5.63 -2.85
N GLU A 63 14.63 5.29 -3.92
CA GLU A 63 15.88 4.55 -3.88
C GLU A 63 17.09 5.51 -3.79
N ALA A 64 18.26 4.98 -3.42
CA ALA A 64 19.52 5.74 -3.23
C ALA A 64 20.52 5.53 -4.38
#